data_AF-A0A060Z0P7-F1
#
_entry.id   AF-A0A060Z0P7-F1
#
_cell.length_a   1.000
_cell.length_b   1.000
_cell.length_c   1.000
_cell.angle_alpha   90.00
_cell.angle_beta   90.00
_cell.angle_gamma   90.00
#
_symmetry.space_group_name_H-M   'P 1'
#
loop_
_entity.id
_entity.type
_entity.pdbx_description
1 polymer ?
#
loop_
_entity_poly.entity_id
_entity_poly.type
_entity_poly.pdbx_seq_one_letter_code
_entity_poly.pdbx_strand_id
1 'polypeptide(L)'
;TFPFHLHWHIKSFLYNDTFTDTSLSTDRENQSVLITGESGAGKTVNTKRVIQYFASIAAVSGKKSAAEEKKGTLEDQIIQANPALEAFGNAKTIRNDNSSRFGKFIRIHFGVSGKLSSADIETYLLEKSRVTFQLKAERDYHIFYQILSQKKPELLEMLLITSNPYDYAYISQGEIAVTSINDADELMATDVSKTYCIH
;
A
#
# COMPACT_ATOMS: atom_id res chain seq x y z
N THR A 1 -19.09 -14.88 -5.71
CA THR A 1 -18.52 -16.12 -6.29
C THR A 1 -17.37 -15.85 -7.27
N PHE A 2 -16.65 -14.74 -7.11
CA PHE A 2 -15.42 -14.39 -7.86
C PHE A 2 -14.23 -14.49 -6.90
N PRO A 3 -13.54 -15.65 -6.80
CA PRO A 3 -12.09 -15.54 -6.57
C PRO A 3 -11.21 -16.63 -7.21
N PHE A 4 -11.76 -17.74 -7.72
CA PHE A 4 -10.91 -18.85 -8.18
C PHE A 4 -10.38 -18.68 -9.61
N HIS A 5 -11.21 -18.25 -10.56
CA HIS A 5 -10.76 -18.13 -11.96
C HIS A 5 -9.72 -17.04 -12.20
N LEU A 6 -9.79 -15.91 -11.49
CA LEU A 6 -8.81 -14.81 -11.60
C LEU A 6 -7.45 -15.20 -11.01
N HIS A 7 -7.44 -15.97 -9.92
CA HIS A 7 -6.22 -16.49 -9.30
C HIS A 7 -5.46 -17.44 -10.23
N TRP A 8 -6.18 -18.31 -10.95
CA TRP A 8 -5.58 -19.19 -11.96
C TRP A 8 -5.07 -18.42 -13.17
N HIS A 9 -5.76 -17.36 -13.62
CA HIS A 9 -5.29 -16.53 -14.73
C HIS A 9 -4.06 -15.69 -14.36
N ILE A 10 -4.01 -15.11 -13.16
CA ILE A 10 -2.83 -14.36 -12.69
C ILE A 10 -1.64 -15.31 -12.54
N LYS A 11 -1.84 -16.48 -11.94
CA LYS A 11 -0.78 -17.50 -11.88
C LYS A 11 -0.35 -17.95 -13.27
N SER A 12 -1.27 -18.23 -14.18
CA SER A 12 -0.93 -18.67 -15.55
C SER A 12 -0.25 -17.56 -16.35
N PHE A 13 -0.65 -16.30 -16.22
CA PHE A 13 -0.02 -15.15 -16.88
C PHE A 13 1.38 -14.89 -16.31
N LEU A 14 1.52 -14.89 -14.98
CA LEU A 14 2.83 -14.74 -14.34
C LEU A 14 3.76 -15.92 -14.65
N TYR A 15 3.22 -17.14 -14.67
CA TYR A 15 3.96 -18.38 -14.89
C TYR A 15 4.31 -18.59 -16.36
N ASN A 16 3.46 -18.21 -17.32
CA ASN A 16 3.72 -18.41 -18.74
C ASN A 16 4.51 -17.25 -19.38
N ASP A 17 4.19 -15.99 -19.04
CA ASP A 17 4.70 -14.84 -19.80
C ASP A 17 5.82 -14.06 -19.09
N THR A 18 5.85 -14.01 -17.75
CA THR A 18 6.89 -13.26 -17.00
C THR A 18 7.94 -14.13 -16.30
N PHE A 19 7.61 -15.38 -16.01
CA PHE A 19 8.46 -16.29 -15.21
C PHE A 19 8.39 -17.73 -15.74
N THR A 20 8.19 -17.94 -17.04
CA THR A 20 8.84 -19.10 -17.64
C THR A 20 10.34 -18.85 -17.52
N ASP A 21 11.11 -19.89 -17.24
CA ASP A 21 12.59 -19.93 -17.12
C ASP A 21 13.34 -19.37 -18.36
N THR A 22 12.61 -18.77 -19.31
CA THR A 22 12.99 -18.32 -20.64
C THR A 22 13.10 -16.81 -20.84
N SER A 23 12.72 -15.92 -19.90
CA SER A 23 12.86 -14.45 -20.11
C SER A 23 13.71 -13.74 -19.06
N LEU A 24 13.45 -13.94 -17.76
CA LEU A 24 14.28 -13.34 -16.70
C LEU A 24 15.72 -13.92 -16.67
N SER A 25 15.85 -15.23 -16.89
CA SER A 25 17.13 -15.96 -16.91
C SER A 25 17.81 -15.95 -18.28
N THR A 26 17.05 -15.79 -19.37
CA THR A 26 17.54 -16.03 -20.74
C THR A 26 17.85 -14.73 -21.48
N ASP A 27 17.05 -13.67 -21.27
CA ASP A 27 17.23 -12.38 -21.95
C ASP A 27 17.91 -11.31 -21.05
N ARG A 28 17.99 -11.55 -19.73
CA ARG A 28 18.57 -10.62 -18.74
C ARG A 28 17.96 -9.21 -18.78
N GLU A 29 16.71 -9.08 -19.19
CA GLU A 29 16.00 -7.81 -19.26
C GLU A 29 15.05 -7.59 -18.07
N ASN A 30 14.90 -6.33 -17.65
CA ASN A 30 13.97 -5.93 -16.59
C ASN A 30 12.51 -6.14 -17.04
N GLN A 31 11.71 -6.78 -16.19
CA GLN A 31 10.29 -7.03 -16.46
C GLN A 31 9.39 -6.06 -15.70
N SER A 32 8.19 -5.80 -16.25
CA SER A 32 7.18 -4.98 -15.60
C SER A 32 5.81 -5.63 -15.67
N VAL A 33 5.04 -5.53 -14.58
CA VAL A 33 3.66 -5.99 -14.50
C VAL A 33 2.77 -4.79 -14.21
N LEU A 34 1.88 -4.46 -15.15
CA LEU A 34 0.94 -3.36 -14.99
C LEU A 34 -0.42 -3.90 -14.52
N ILE A 35 -0.81 -3.53 -13.30
CA ILE A 35 -2.12 -3.89 -12.73
C ILE A 35 -3.06 -2.69 -12.87
N THR A 36 -3.96 -2.76 -13.86
CA THR A 36 -4.97 -1.72 -14.10
C THR A 36 -6.34 -2.14 -13.56
N GLY A 37 -7.23 -1.16 -13.39
CA GLY A 37 -8.61 -1.40 -12.98
C GLY A 37 -9.22 -0.20 -12.28
N GLU A 38 -10.55 -0.14 -12.25
CA GLU A 38 -11.28 0.89 -11.52
C GLU A 38 -11.08 0.78 -10.00
N SER A 39 -11.57 1.77 -9.27
CA SER A 39 -11.62 1.74 -7.80
C SER A 39 -12.43 0.52 -7.34
N GLY A 40 -11.92 -0.24 -6.36
CA GLY A 40 -12.56 -1.48 -5.90
C GLY A 40 -12.29 -2.74 -6.74
N ALA A 41 -11.58 -2.65 -7.88
CA ALA A 41 -11.27 -3.81 -8.73
C ALA A 41 -10.28 -4.84 -8.12
N GLY A 42 -9.85 -4.64 -6.87
CA GLY A 42 -8.92 -5.56 -6.18
C GLY A 42 -7.45 -5.37 -6.55
N LYS A 43 -7.05 -4.21 -7.10
CA LYS A 43 -5.64 -3.92 -7.47
C LYS A 43 -4.65 -4.19 -6.34
N THR A 44 -4.92 -3.68 -5.14
CA THR A 44 -4.06 -3.88 -3.96
C THR A 44 -3.96 -5.35 -3.57
N VAL A 45 -5.08 -6.08 -3.61
CA VAL A 45 -5.13 -7.51 -3.32
C VAL A 45 -4.31 -8.30 -4.35
N ASN A 46 -4.47 -8.01 -5.64
CA ASN A 46 -3.70 -8.67 -6.70
C ASN A 46 -2.20 -8.34 -6.61
N THR A 47 -1.86 -7.09 -6.32
CA THR A 47 -0.46 -6.67 -6.10
C THR A 47 0.18 -7.47 -4.97
N LYS A 48 -0.53 -7.65 -3.85
CA LYS A 48 -0.08 -8.49 -2.73
C LYS A 48 0.17 -9.93 -3.16
N ARG A 49 -0.72 -10.51 -3.98
CA ARG A 49 -0.56 -11.88 -4.50
C ARG A 49 0.64 -12.03 -5.44
N VAL A 50 0.89 -11.03 -6.27
CA VAL A 50 2.06 -11.00 -7.18
C VAL A 50 3.36 -10.97 -6.38
N ILE A 51 3.45 -10.11 -5.36
CA ILE A 51 4.63 -10.02 -4.48
C ILE A 51 4.86 -11.34 -3.73
N GLN A 52 3.79 -11.93 -3.18
CA GLN A 52 3.81 -13.26 -2.54
C GLN A 52 4.36 -14.34 -3.46
N TYR A 53 3.94 -14.32 -4.72
CA TYR A 53 4.39 -15.28 -5.71
C TYR A 53 5.89 -15.14 -5.99
N PHE A 54 6.39 -13.92 -6.25
CA PHE A 54 7.82 -13.68 -6.44
C PHE A 54 8.66 -14.07 -5.21
N ALA A 55 8.19 -13.76 -4.01
CA ALA A 55 8.85 -14.17 -2.77
C ALA A 55 8.92 -15.71 -2.64
N SER A 56 7.84 -16.42 -2.99
CA SER A 56 7.79 -17.88 -2.88
C SER A 56 8.76 -18.60 -3.83
N ILE A 57 8.94 -18.09 -5.05
CA ILE A 57 9.86 -18.69 -6.03
C ILE A 57 11.31 -18.35 -5.69
N ALA A 58 11.57 -17.14 -5.20
CA ALA A 58 12.92 -16.71 -4.83
C ALA A 58 13.42 -17.32 -3.50
N ALA A 59 12.53 -17.85 -2.65
CA ALA A 59 12.87 -18.42 -1.34
C ALA A 59 13.50 -19.83 -1.38
N VAL A 60 13.71 -20.42 -2.55
CA VAL A 60 14.03 -21.86 -2.71
C VAL A 60 15.44 -22.26 -2.25
N SER A 61 16.30 -21.36 -1.75
CA SER A 61 17.59 -21.80 -1.17
C SER A 61 18.19 -20.86 -0.12
N GLY A 62 17.94 -21.12 1.17
CA GLY A 62 18.72 -20.51 2.25
C GLY A 62 18.09 -20.72 3.62
N LYS A 63 18.88 -21.22 4.59
CA LYS A 63 18.50 -21.21 6.01
C LYS A 63 18.38 -19.75 6.46
N LYS A 64 17.19 -19.35 6.93
CA LYS A 64 16.96 -18.03 7.54
C LYS A 64 17.92 -17.87 8.73
N SER A 65 18.63 -16.74 8.75
CA SER A 65 19.45 -16.37 9.90
C SER A 65 18.57 -15.78 11.00
N ALA A 66 18.94 -15.96 12.28
CA ALA A 66 18.16 -15.47 13.43
C ALA A 66 17.98 -13.93 13.45
N ALA A 67 18.73 -13.18 12.64
CA ALA A 67 18.57 -11.73 12.47
C ALA A 67 17.44 -11.38 11.48
N GLU A 68 17.12 -12.25 10.52
CA GLU A 68 16.03 -12.05 9.54
C GLU A 68 14.65 -12.35 10.14
N GLU A 69 14.57 -13.12 11.23
CA GLU A 69 13.30 -13.36 11.95
C GLU A 69 12.75 -12.10 12.63
N LYS A 70 13.61 -11.16 13.03
CA LYS A 70 13.18 -9.91 13.69
C LYS A 70 12.68 -8.83 12.72
N LYS A 71 13.11 -8.83 11.46
CA LYS A 71 12.74 -7.80 10.46
C LYS A 71 11.58 -8.21 9.55
N GLY A 72 11.04 -9.43 9.73
CA GLY A 72 10.07 -10.00 8.80
C GLY A 72 10.69 -10.29 7.43
N THR A 73 9.97 -11.03 6.59
CA THR A 73 10.39 -11.22 5.20
C THR A 73 10.26 -9.90 4.42
N LEU A 74 10.95 -9.77 3.29
CA LEU A 74 10.81 -8.59 2.43
C LEU A 74 9.36 -8.41 1.92
N GLU A 75 8.61 -9.52 1.82
CA GLU A 75 7.15 -9.51 1.60
C GLU A 75 6.43 -8.80 2.75
N ASP A 76 6.73 -9.18 4.00
CA ASP A 76 6.11 -8.58 5.19
C ASP A 76 6.38 -7.08 5.24
N GLN A 77 7.59 -6.64 4.90
CA GLN A 77 7.96 -5.22 4.87
C GLN A 77 7.14 -4.43 3.84
N ILE A 78 7.00 -4.94 2.61
CA ILE A 78 6.16 -4.27 1.60
C ILE A 78 4.68 -4.25 2.02
N ILE A 79 4.19 -5.34 2.61
CA ILE A 79 2.80 -5.40 3.10
C ILE A 79 2.58 -4.41 4.24
N GLN A 80 3.52 -4.35 5.18
CA GLN A 80 3.47 -3.49 6.36
C GLN A 80 3.66 -2.02 6.02
N ALA A 81 4.19 -1.64 4.86
CA ALA A 81 4.26 -0.25 4.42
C ALA A 81 2.90 0.29 3.89
N ASN A 82 1.96 -0.59 3.53
CA ASN A 82 0.70 -0.15 2.93
C ASN A 82 -0.17 0.72 3.84
N PRO A 83 -0.37 0.42 5.14
CA PRO A 83 -1.18 1.28 6.01
C PRO A 83 -0.70 2.73 6.01
N ALA A 84 0.61 2.97 6.09
CA ALA A 84 1.16 4.32 5.96
C ALA A 84 0.90 4.95 4.58
N LEU A 85 1.15 4.21 3.50
CA LEU A 85 0.87 4.71 2.15
C LEU A 85 -0.61 5.02 1.91
N GLU A 86 -1.52 4.24 2.48
CA GLU A 86 -2.95 4.45 2.38
C GLU A 86 -3.41 5.62 3.26
N ALA A 87 -2.86 5.77 4.47
CA ALA A 87 -3.18 6.90 5.34
C ALA A 87 -2.86 8.25 4.67
N PHE A 88 -1.68 8.37 4.05
CA PHE A 88 -1.20 9.60 3.42
C PHE A 88 -1.60 9.76 1.94
N GLY A 89 -2.00 8.69 1.28
CA GLY A 89 -2.20 8.67 -0.18
C GLY A 89 -3.59 8.23 -0.64
N ASN A 90 -4.43 7.74 0.26
CA ASN A 90 -5.81 7.38 -0.05
C ASN A 90 -6.80 8.34 0.62
N ALA A 91 -7.93 8.51 -0.05
CA ALA A 91 -9.02 9.36 0.40
C ALA A 91 -10.37 8.79 -0.02
N LYS A 92 -11.43 9.26 0.64
CA LYS A 92 -12.80 8.96 0.24
C LYS A 92 -13.20 9.85 -0.93
N THR A 93 -13.65 9.19 -1.98
CA THR A 93 -14.21 9.80 -3.20
C THR A 93 -15.68 9.48 -3.32
N ILE A 94 -16.36 10.06 -4.31
CA ILE A 94 -17.78 9.75 -4.57
C ILE A 94 -18.02 8.25 -4.86
N ARG A 95 -17.03 7.54 -5.42
CA ARG A 95 -17.19 6.16 -5.91
C ARG A 95 -16.48 5.11 -5.07
N ASN A 96 -15.56 5.51 -4.19
CA ASN A 96 -14.79 4.59 -3.35
C ASN A 96 -14.32 5.32 -2.09
N ASP A 97 -14.55 4.66 -0.96
CA ASP A 97 -14.20 5.12 0.38
C ASP A 97 -12.70 5.10 0.67
N ASN A 98 -11.94 4.23 -0.01
CA ASN A 98 -10.48 4.10 0.14
C ASN A 98 -9.80 4.13 -1.24
N SER A 99 -9.85 5.27 -1.93
CA SER A 99 -9.28 5.44 -3.28
C SER A 99 -7.86 5.96 -3.22
N SER A 100 -6.89 5.24 -3.79
CA SER A 100 -5.53 5.76 -3.99
C SER A 100 -5.53 6.96 -4.94
N ARG A 101 -4.89 8.04 -4.50
CA ARG A 101 -4.73 9.30 -5.25
C ARG A 101 -3.28 9.53 -5.67
N PHE A 102 -2.52 8.46 -5.77
CA PHE A 102 -1.15 8.41 -6.27
C PHE A 102 -0.94 7.10 -7.05
N GLY A 103 -0.02 7.13 -8.00
CA GLY A 103 0.54 5.95 -8.63
C GLY A 103 1.62 5.33 -7.75
N LYS A 104 1.62 4.00 -7.66
CA LYS A 104 2.61 3.23 -6.89
C LYS A 104 3.37 2.30 -7.83
N PHE A 105 4.68 2.46 -7.90
CA PHE A 105 5.56 1.59 -8.65
C PHE A 105 6.47 0.85 -7.67
N ILE A 106 6.34 -0.47 -7.62
CA ILE A 106 7.15 -1.32 -6.73
C ILE A 106 8.19 -2.00 -7.59
N ARG A 107 9.47 -1.71 -7.35
CA ARG A 107 10.58 -2.44 -7.97
C ARG A 107 11.03 -3.53 -7.02
N ILE A 108 11.16 -4.75 -7.55
CA ILE A 108 11.70 -5.90 -6.84
C ILE A 108 13.01 -6.25 -7.51
N HIS A 109 14.11 -6.20 -6.76
CA HIS A 109 15.44 -6.50 -7.25
C HIS A 109 15.77 -7.96 -6.99
N PHE A 110 16.32 -8.61 -8.01
CA PHE A 110 16.86 -9.95 -7.92
C PHE A 110 18.38 -9.88 -8.08
N GLY A 111 19.11 -10.53 -7.18
CA GLY A 111 20.55 -10.69 -7.30
C GLY A 111 20.93 -11.64 -8.44
N VAL A 112 22.23 -11.70 -8.74
CA VAL A 112 22.81 -12.55 -9.82
C VAL A 112 22.48 -14.04 -9.70
N SER A 113 22.09 -14.50 -8.51
CA SER A 113 21.67 -15.88 -8.23
C SER A 113 20.17 -16.13 -8.42
N GLY A 114 19.41 -15.13 -8.91
CA GLY A 114 17.95 -15.19 -9.03
C GLY A 114 17.20 -15.04 -7.70
N LYS A 115 17.92 -14.76 -6.60
CA LYS A 115 17.33 -14.54 -5.28
C LYS A 115 16.90 -13.10 -5.10
N LEU A 116 15.82 -12.91 -4.36
CA LEU A 116 15.30 -11.60 -4.02
C LEU A 116 16.30 -10.86 -3.12
N SER A 117 16.74 -9.67 -3.54
CA SER A 117 17.81 -8.91 -2.86
C SER A 117 17.27 -7.69 -2.13
N SER A 118 16.39 -6.93 -2.77
CA SER A 118 15.84 -5.68 -2.23
C SER A 118 14.54 -5.33 -2.94
N ALA A 119 13.79 -4.37 -2.40
CA ALA A 119 12.65 -3.77 -3.06
C ALA A 119 12.58 -2.28 -2.72
N ASP A 120 12.02 -1.51 -3.64
CA ASP A 120 11.76 -0.10 -3.43
C ASP A 120 10.39 0.28 -3.97
N ILE A 121 9.81 1.32 -3.38
CA ILE A 121 8.50 1.83 -3.76
C ILE A 121 8.69 3.29 -4.18
N GLU A 122 8.43 3.55 -5.45
CA GLU A 122 8.34 4.89 -6.00
C GLU A 122 6.88 5.31 -6.12
N THR A 123 6.60 6.55 -5.75
CA THR A 123 5.27 7.14 -5.85
C THR A 123 5.25 8.24 -6.90
N TYR A 124 4.15 8.31 -7.64
CA TYR A 124 4.00 9.22 -8.78
C TYR A 124 2.64 9.89 -8.73
N LEU A 125 2.54 11.12 -9.26
CA LEU A 125 1.26 11.80 -9.50
C LEU A 125 0.31 11.84 -8.29
N LEU A 126 0.83 12.15 -7.10
CA LEU A 126 -0.01 12.43 -5.94
C LEU A 126 -0.95 13.61 -6.27
N GLU A 127 -2.24 13.47 -6.00
CA GLU A 127 -3.23 14.53 -6.16
C GLU A 127 -3.05 15.61 -5.07
N LYS A 128 -2.10 16.53 -5.29
CA LYS A 128 -1.77 17.59 -4.34
C LYS A 128 -2.94 18.53 -4.05
N SER A 129 -3.83 18.75 -5.02
CA SER A 129 -5.00 19.63 -4.87
C SER A 129 -5.95 19.18 -3.78
N ARG A 130 -5.96 17.88 -3.43
CA ARG A 130 -6.84 17.33 -2.40
C ARG A 130 -6.57 17.90 -1.01
N VAL A 131 -5.31 18.25 -0.72
CA VAL A 131 -4.89 18.82 0.58
C VAL A 131 -5.52 20.19 0.83
N THR A 132 -5.89 20.93 -0.22
CA THR A 132 -6.46 22.28 -0.10
C THR A 132 -7.92 22.35 -0.49
N PHE A 133 -8.46 21.31 -1.14
CA PHE A 133 -9.81 21.32 -1.68
C PHE A 133 -10.47 19.94 -1.68
N GLN A 134 -11.73 19.89 -1.24
CA GLN A 134 -12.58 18.70 -1.33
C GLN A 134 -13.95 19.05 -1.91
N LEU A 135 -14.53 18.12 -2.67
CA LEU A 135 -15.94 18.19 -3.03
C LEU A 135 -16.82 17.82 -1.82
N LYS A 136 -18.08 18.27 -1.81
CA LYS A 136 -19.02 18.05 -0.68
C LYS A 136 -19.17 16.60 -0.23
N ALA A 137 -19.12 15.66 -1.18
CA ALA A 137 -19.25 14.23 -0.92
C ALA A 137 -17.90 13.51 -0.94
N GLU A 138 -16.79 14.22 -0.81
CA GLU A 138 -15.45 13.66 -0.71
C GLU A 138 -14.81 14.06 0.61
N ARG A 139 -13.71 13.37 0.93
CA ARG A 139 -12.89 13.61 2.11
C ARG A 139 -11.45 13.92 1.68
N ASP A 140 -10.69 14.58 2.53
CA ASP A 140 -9.24 14.65 2.38
C ASP A 140 -8.58 13.29 2.70
N TYR A 141 -7.26 13.22 2.69
CA TYR A 141 -6.49 12.03 3.02
C TYR A 141 -6.81 11.51 4.44
N HIS A 142 -6.81 10.19 4.59
CA HIS A 142 -7.26 9.53 5.80
C HIS A 142 -6.47 9.93 7.05
N ILE A 143 -5.17 10.21 6.91
CA ILE A 143 -4.28 10.55 8.03
C ILE A 143 -4.81 11.70 8.90
N PHE A 144 -5.46 12.70 8.31
CA PHE A 144 -6.00 13.84 9.08
C PHE A 144 -7.05 13.37 10.08
N TYR A 145 -8.00 12.55 9.63
CA TYR A 145 -9.09 12.04 10.46
C TYR A 145 -8.62 10.95 11.43
N GLN A 146 -7.62 10.15 11.03
CA GLN A 146 -6.94 9.20 11.90
C GLN A 146 -6.30 9.91 13.10
N ILE A 147 -5.56 11.00 12.89
CA ILE A 147 -4.95 11.78 13.98
C ILE A 147 -6.03 12.37 14.90
N LEU A 148 -7.11 12.91 14.32
CA LEU A 148 -8.22 13.50 15.07
C LEU A 148 -9.09 12.48 15.83
N SER A 149 -8.92 11.18 15.58
CA SER A 149 -9.69 10.09 16.21
C SER A 149 -9.48 9.97 17.74
N GLN A 150 -8.48 10.66 18.29
CA GLN A 150 -8.08 10.59 19.71
C GLN A 150 -7.68 9.19 20.19
N LYS A 151 -7.40 8.25 19.28
CA LYS A 151 -6.87 6.95 19.68
C LYS A 151 -5.49 7.05 20.33
N LYS A 152 -4.70 8.06 19.92
CA LYS A 152 -3.42 8.46 20.52
C LYS A 152 -3.51 9.95 20.91
N PRO A 153 -4.11 10.30 22.07
CA PRO A 153 -4.35 11.68 22.48
C PRO A 153 -3.08 12.54 22.54
N GLU A 154 -1.94 11.92 22.83
CA GLU A 154 -0.62 12.57 22.86
C GLU A 154 -0.25 13.23 21.52
N LEU A 155 -0.81 12.76 20.40
CA LEU A 155 -0.59 13.37 19.09
C LEU A 155 -1.22 14.77 19.00
N LEU A 156 -2.38 14.98 19.64
CA LEU A 156 -3.05 16.28 19.60
C LEU A 156 -2.24 17.34 20.36
N GLU A 157 -1.71 16.96 21.52
CA GLU A 157 -0.82 17.83 22.31
C GLU A 157 0.49 18.10 21.57
N MET A 158 1.12 17.07 21.00
CA MET A 158 2.38 17.20 20.26
C MET A 158 2.25 18.09 19.02
N LEU A 159 1.12 17.98 18.31
CA LEU A 159 0.86 18.73 17.07
C LEU A 159 0.18 20.07 17.32
N LEU A 160 -0.18 20.39 18.57
CA LEU A 160 -0.88 21.61 18.98
C LEU A 160 -2.23 21.79 18.25
N ILE A 161 -3.01 20.72 18.17
CA ILE A 161 -4.29 20.66 17.46
C ILE A 161 -5.42 20.22 18.40
N THR A 162 -6.66 20.55 18.03
CA THR A 162 -7.88 20.06 18.67
C THR A 162 -8.35 18.79 17.95
N SER A 163 -9.36 18.13 18.50
CA SER A 163 -9.99 16.97 17.85
C SER A 163 -11.12 17.34 16.90
N ASN A 164 -11.51 18.62 16.80
CA ASN A 164 -12.63 19.05 15.98
C ASN A 164 -12.17 19.29 14.53
N PRO A 165 -12.58 18.48 13.55
CA PRO A 165 -12.15 18.65 12.16
C PRO A 165 -12.59 19.99 11.54
N TYR A 166 -13.66 20.60 12.04
CA TYR A 166 -14.15 21.89 11.55
C TYR A 166 -13.28 23.09 11.95
N ASP A 167 -12.34 22.91 12.87
CA ASP A 167 -11.33 23.93 13.18
C ASP A 167 -10.32 24.10 12.03
N TYR A 168 -10.33 23.18 11.06
CA TYR A 168 -9.39 23.08 9.96
C TYR A 168 -10.11 23.15 8.62
N ALA A 169 -10.17 24.34 8.02
CA ALA A 169 -10.88 24.58 6.76
C ALA A 169 -10.39 23.72 5.58
N TYR A 170 -9.15 23.24 5.63
CA TYR A 170 -8.58 22.40 4.57
C TYR A 170 -9.00 20.94 4.62
N ILE A 171 -9.59 20.45 5.71
CA ILE A 171 -10.00 19.03 5.82
C ILE A 171 -11.50 18.88 6.11
N SER A 172 -12.27 19.97 6.05
CA SER A 172 -13.68 20.02 6.47
C SER A 172 -14.62 20.65 5.42
N GLN A 173 -14.18 20.75 4.16
CA GLN A 173 -15.02 21.29 3.06
C GLN A 173 -16.06 20.26 2.58
N GLY A 174 -15.76 18.98 2.76
CA GLY A 174 -16.60 17.85 2.39
C GLY A 174 -17.02 17.01 3.60
N GLU A 175 -16.97 15.70 3.45
CA GLU A 175 -17.28 14.76 4.52
C GLU A 175 -16.09 14.57 5.45
N ILE A 176 -16.36 14.40 6.75
CA ILE A 176 -15.35 14.17 7.78
C ILE A 176 -15.30 12.71 8.26
N ALA A 177 -16.41 11.97 8.12
CA ALA A 177 -16.56 10.59 8.57
C ALA A 177 -17.02 9.70 7.43
N VAL A 178 -16.56 8.45 7.42
CA VAL A 178 -16.89 7.45 6.40
C VAL A 178 -17.36 6.19 7.12
N THR A 179 -18.57 5.71 6.81
CA THR A 179 -19.20 4.62 7.57
C THR A 179 -18.47 3.29 7.50
N SER A 180 -17.72 3.04 6.43
CA SER A 180 -16.95 1.81 6.23
C SER A 180 -15.56 1.83 6.86
N ILE A 181 -15.11 2.95 7.44
CA ILE A 181 -13.74 3.14 7.94
C ILE A 181 -13.79 3.54 9.41
N ASN A 182 -13.02 2.84 10.25
CA ASN A 182 -12.78 3.25 11.63
C ASN A 182 -11.41 3.94 11.72
N ASP A 183 -11.41 5.27 11.67
CA ASP A 183 -10.17 6.07 11.69
C ASP A 183 -9.30 5.81 12.95
N ALA A 184 -9.90 5.38 14.07
CA ALA A 184 -9.16 5.03 15.29
C ALA A 184 -8.36 3.73 15.13
N ASP A 185 -8.95 2.70 14.53
CA ASP A 185 -8.26 1.43 14.30
C ASP A 185 -7.20 1.57 13.19
N GLU A 186 -7.50 2.37 12.16
CA GLU A 186 -6.56 2.69 11.08
C GLU A 186 -5.36 3.50 11.57
N LEU A 187 -5.52 4.38 12.57
CA LEU A 187 -4.38 5.09 13.18
C LEU A 187 -3.39 4.10 13.81
N MET A 188 -3.89 3.06 14.49
CA MET A 188 -3.02 2.04 15.08
C MET A 188 -2.29 1.22 14.02
N ALA A 189 -2.96 0.87 12.93
CA ALA A 189 -2.32 0.18 11.81
C ALA A 189 -1.21 1.04 11.16
N THR A 190 -1.46 2.34 11.02
CA THR A 190 -0.49 3.31 10.50
C THR A 190 0.71 3.50 11.42
N ASP A 191 0.48 3.56 12.74
CA ASP A 191 1.54 3.68 13.74
C ASP A 191 2.47 2.45 13.76
N VAL A 192 1.90 1.24 13.66
CA VAL A 192 2.68 0.01 13.54
C VAL A 192 3.50 0.01 12.24
N SER A 193 2.87 0.42 11.13
CA SER A 193 3.51 0.53 9.81
C SER A 193 4.74 1.44 9.81
N LYS A 194 4.70 2.55 10.57
CA LYS A 194 5.82 3.48 10.72
C LYS A 194 7.12 2.80 11.18
N THR A 195 7.02 1.79 12.02
CA THR A 195 8.19 1.05 12.53
C THR A 195 8.96 0.33 11.43
N TYR A 196 8.29 0.00 10.31
CA TYR A 196 8.87 -0.75 9.19
C TYR A 196 9.33 0.15 8.03
N CYS A 197 8.94 1.42 8.00
CA CYS A 197 9.27 2.35 6.91
C CYS A 197 10.52 3.21 7.16
N ILE A 198 11.05 3.27 8.40
CA ILE A 198 12.11 4.22 8.81
C ILE A 198 13.48 3.52 9.00
N HIS A 199 13.78 2.44 8.28
CA HIS A 199 15.09 1.78 8.35
C HIS A 199 15.70 1.47 6.99
#